data_AF-A0A2R6I1E5-F1
#
_entry.id   AF-A0A2R6I1E5-F1
#
_cell.length_a   1.000
_cell.length_b   1.000
_cell.length_c   1.000
_cell.angle_alpha   90.00
_cell.angle_beta   90.00
_cell.angle_gamma   90.00
#
_symmetry.space_group_name_H-M   'P 1'
#
loop_
_entity.id
_entity.type
_entity.pdbx_description
1 polymer ?
#
loop_
_entity_poly.entity_id
_entity_poly.type
_entity_poly.pdbx_seq_one_letter_code
_entity_poly.pdbx_strand_id
1 'polypeptide(L)'
;MVVPLALYKRITVFSTLFAVVAVLAGFILLDSATGRASRDLGEVNVVLAVAGLLSIAAGAAVYAFSTRFRTAGMGNPKDGES
;
A
#
# COMPACT_ATOMS: atom_id res chain seq x y z
N MET A 1 18.97 1.26 7.52
CA MET A 1 19.63 0.24 6.67
C MET A 1 19.98 0.89 5.35
N VAL A 2 21.26 0.87 4.98
CA VAL A 2 21.74 1.43 3.71
C VAL A 2 21.59 0.36 2.62
N VAL A 3 20.89 0.68 1.53
CA VAL A 3 20.57 -0.27 0.45
C VAL A 3 21.25 0.16 -0.86
N PRO A 4 21.78 -0.76 -1.69
CA PRO A 4 22.27 -0.44 -3.03
C PRO A 4 21.19 0.22 -3.90
N LEU A 5 21.56 1.23 -4.69
CA LEU A 5 20.61 2.07 -5.45
C LEU A 5 19.68 1.28 -6.39
N ALA A 6 20.24 0.29 -7.11
CA ALA A 6 19.46 -0.55 -8.01
C ALA A 6 18.44 -1.45 -7.28
N LEU A 7 18.70 -1.80 -6.03
CA LEU A 7 17.78 -2.56 -5.19
C LEU A 7 16.71 -1.64 -4.59
N TYR A 8 17.09 -0.46 -4.10
CA TYR A 8 16.14 0.56 -3.65
C TYR A 8 15.10 0.89 -4.73
N LYS A 9 15.53 1.16 -5.96
CA LYS A 9 14.62 1.49 -7.08
C LYS A 9 13.63 0.35 -7.36
N ARG A 10 14.11 -0.90 -7.39
CA ARG A 10 13.25 -2.07 -7.61
C ARG A 10 12.24 -2.23 -6.48
N ILE A 11 12.70 -2.19 -5.22
CA ILE A 11 11.81 -2.31 -4.05
C ILE A 11 10.74 -1.22 -4.10
N THR A 12 11.11 0.04 -4.31
CA THR A 12 10.14 1.13 -4.32
C THR A 12 9.11 0.97 -5.44
N VAL A 13 9.53 0.64 -6.67
CA VAL A 13 8.61 0.46 -7.80
C VAL A 13 7.68 -0.73 -7.61
N PHE A 14 8.22 -1.88 -7.21
CA PHE A 14 7.39 -3.07 -6.99
C PHE A 14 6.45 -2.90 -5.79
N SER A 15 6.90 -2.23 -4.73
CA SER A 15 6.07 -1.95 -3.56
C SER A 15 4.94 -0.97 -3.88
N THR A 16 5.20 0.12 -4.63
CA THR A 16 4.13 1.04 -5.02
C THR A 16 3.15 0.39 -5.98
N LEU A 17 3.63 -0.42 -6.93
CA LEU A 17 2.77 -1.17 -7.84
C LEU A 17 1.88 -2.15 -7.07
N PHE A 18 2.46 -2.96 -6.19
CA PHE A 18 1.69 -3.93 -5.39
C PHE A 18 0.72 -3.23 -4.44
N ALA A 19 1.14 -2.13 -3.81
CA ALA A 19 0.28 -1.33 -2.94
C ALA A 19 -0.96 -0.81 -3.69
N VAL A 20 -0.77 -0.24 -4.89
CA VAL A 20 -1.87 0.24 -5.72
C VAL A 20 -2.81 -0.90 -6.11
N VAL A 21 -2.26 -2.02 -6.58
CA VAL A 21 -3.06 -3.20 -6.98
C VAL A 21 -3.87 -3.73 -5.79
N ALA A 22 -3.26 -3.90 -4.62
CA ALA A 22 -3.93 -4.40 -3.43
C ALA A 22 -5.04 -3.46 -2.94
N VAL A 23 -4.82 -2.14 -3.00
CA VAL A 23 -5.84 -1.14 -2.65
C VAL A 23 -7.01 -1.20 -3.64
N LEU A 24 -6.74 -1.23 -4.95
CA LEU A 24 -7.79 -1.33 -5.97
C LEU A 24 -8.60 -2.63 -5.84
N ALA A 25 -7.92 -3.77 -5.67
CA ALA A 25 -8.58 -5.04 -5.43
C ALA A 25 -9.47 -4.99 -4.18
N GLY A 26 -9.00 -4.37 -3.11
CA GLY A 26 -9.76 -4.20 -1.89
C GLY A 26 -11.03 -3.36 -2.06
N PHE A 27 -10.96 -2.27 -2.84
CA PHE A 27 -12.14 -1.48 -3.20
C PHE A 27 -13.13 -2.26 -4.06
N ILE A 28 -12.65 -3.05 -5.03
CA ILE A 28 -13.52 -3.89 -5.87
C ILE A 28 -14.24 -4.96 -5.04
N LEU A 29 -13.54 -5.59 -4.10
CA LEU A 29 -14.11 -6.54 -3.14
C LEU A 29 -15.16 -5.87 -2.26
N LEU A 30 -14.90 -4.66 -1.77
CA LEU A 30 -15.84 -3.94 -0.92
C LEU A 30 -17.09 -3.50 -1.70
N ASP A 31 -16.92 -3.04 -2.94
CA ASP A 31 -18.01 -2.64 -3.83
C ASP A 31 -18.93 -3.82 -4.17
N SER A 32 -18.35 -4.97 -4.50
CA SER A 32 -19.10 -6.21 -4.74
C SER A 32 -19.81 -6.74 -3.49
N ALA A 33 -19.18 -6.62 -2.31
CA ALA A 33 -19.76 -7.04 -1.03
C ALA A 33 -20.99 -6.20 -0.65
N THR A 34 -20.93 -4.89 -0.90
CA THR A 34 -21.94 -3.91 -0.46
C THR A 34 -22.92 -3.52 -1.56
N GLY A 35 -22.68 -3.95 -2.80
CA GLY A 35 -23.44 -3.47 -3.95
C GLY A 35 -23.33 -1.95 -4.07
N ARG A 36 -22.11 -1.41 -3.98
CA ARG A 36 -21.85 0.03 -3.94
C ARG A 36 -22.63 0.75 -2.83
N ALA A 37 -22.56 0.20 -1.61
CA ALA A 37 -23.29 0.68 -0.43
C ALA A 37 -24.83 0.74 -0.57
N SER A 38 -25.40 -0.01 -1.52
CA SER A 38 -26.86 -0.04 -1.76
C SER A 38 -27.56 -1.26 -1.15
N ARG A 39 -26.81 -2.26 -0.68
CA ARG A 39 -27.39 -3.44 0.00
C ARG A 39 -27.72 -3.15 1.45
N ASP A 40 -28.82 -3.74 1.91
CA ASP A 40 -29.15 -3.82 3.34
C ASP A 40 -28.07 -4.60 4.12
N LEU A 41 -27.90 -4.26 5.39
CA LEU A 41 -26.86 -4.85 6.25
C LEU A 41 -26.96 -6.38 6.35
N GLY A 42 -28.16 -6.94 6.18
CA GLY A 42 -28.39 -8.39 6.18
C GLY A 42 -27.95 -9.10 4.89
N GLU A 43 -27.75 -8.37 3.80
CA GLU A 43 -27.37 -8.91 2.50
C GLU A 43 -25.89 -8.67 2.16
N VAL A 44 -25.18 -7.92 3.00
CA VAL A 44 -23.75 -7.66 2.82
C VAL A 44 -22.97 -8.96 2.99
N ASN A 45 -22.13 -9.27 2.01
CA ASN A 45 -21.19 -10.38 2.14
C ASN A 45 -20.04 -9.98 3.06
N VAL A 46 -20.17 -10.31 4.35
CA VAL A 46 -19.19 -9.95 5.39
C VAL A 46 -17.79 -10.51 5.08
N VAL A 47 -17.70 -11.72 4.55
CA VAL A 47 -16.41 -12.35 4.21
C VAL A 47 -15.68 -11.54 3.13
N LEU A 48 -16.41 -11.14 2.08
CA LEU A 48 -15.87 -10.35 0.99
C LEU A 48 -15.49 -8.93 1.44
N ALA A 49 -16.30 -8.32 2.31
CA ALA A 49 -16.01 -7.02 2.90
C ALA A 49 -14.74 -7.03 3.77
N VAL A 50 -14.57 -8.05 4.61
CA VAL A 50 -13.37 -8.26 5.42
C VAL A 50 -12.15 -8.50 4.53
N ALA A 51 -12.28 -9.35 3.51
CA ALA A 51 -11.20 -9.58 2.54
C ALA A 51 -10.78 -8.28 1.83
N GLY A 52 -11.75 -7.44 1.44
CA GLY A 52 -11.49 -6.14 0.84
C GLY A 52 -10.73 -5.21 1.78
N LEU A 53 -11.15 -5.12 3.04
CA LEU A 53 -10.48 -4.30 4.06
C LEU A 53 -9.05 -4.78 4.34
N LEU A 54 -8.85 -6.10 4.46
CA LEU A 54 -7.52 -6.69 4.65
C LEU A 54 -6.61 -6.43 3.45
N SER A 55 -7.14 -6.47 2.23
CA SER A 55 -6.38 -6.14 1.02
C SER A 55 -5.90 -4.68 1.03
N ILE A 56 -6.76 -3.74 1.44
CA ILE A 56 -6.39 -2.32 1.59
C ILE A 56 -5.29 -2.16 2.64
N ALA A 57 -5.47 -2.78 3.82
CA ALA A 57 -4.49 -2.73 4.90
C ALA A 57 -3.15 -3.31 4.48
N ALA A 58 -3.15 -4.43 3.75
CA ALA A 58 -1.95 -5.04 3.21
C ALA A 58 -1.23 -4.12 2.21
N GLY A 59 -1.95 -3.49 1.29
CA GLY A 59 -1.39 -2.52 0.35
C GLY A 59 -0.74 -1.32 1.07
N ALA A 60 -1.41 -0.77 2.09
CA ALA A 60 -0.88 0.29 2.92
C ALA A 60 0.39 -0.13 3.68
N ALA A 61 0.40 -1.35 4.23
CA ALA A 61 1.57 -1.91 4.89
C ALA A 61 2.76 -2.03 3.92
N VAL A 62 2.55 -2.58 2.72
CA VAL A 62 3.60 -2.73 1.70
C VAL A 62 4.20 -1.37 1.33
N TYR A 63 3.37 -0.35 1.12
CA TYR A 63 3.85 1.01 0.88
C TYR A 63 4.66 1.56 2.07
N ALA A 64 4.15 1.43 3.29
CA ALA A 64 4.84 1.89 4.49
C ALA A 64 6.21 1.21 4.67
N PHE A 65 6.31 -0.10 4.45
CA PHE A 65 7.58 -0.82 4.48
C PHE A 65 8.56 -0.32 3.41
N SER A 66 8.08 0.08 2.23
CA SER A 66 8.93 0.64 1.18
C SER A 66 9.66 1.91 1.62
N THR A 67 9.02 2.74 2.45
CA THR A 67 9.59 4.03 2.90
C THR A 67 10.71 3.89 3.93
N ARG A 68 10.89 2.70 4.53
CA ARG A 68 11.96 2.42 5.50
C ARG A 68 13.33 2.29 4.86
N PHE A 69 13.41 2.02 3.56
CA PHE A 69 14.68 1.87 2.86
C PHE A 69 15.25 3.24 2.46
N ARG A 70 16.53 3.46 2.75
CA ARG A 70 17.25 4.70 2.42
C ARG A 70 18.62 4.34 1.83
N THR A 71 19.05 5.02 0.77
CA THR A 71 20.37 4.78 0.16
C THR A 71 21.44 5.67 0.81
N ALA A 72 22.72 5.29 0.71
CA ALA A 72 23.82 6.15 1.14
C ALA A 72 23.78 7.46 0.33
N GLY A 73 23.77 8.61 1.00
CA GLY A 73 23.70 9.94 0.36
C GLY A 73 22.33 10.61 0.36
N MET A 74 21.26 9.98 0.86
CA MET A 74 19.95 10.64 1.09
C MET A 74 19.89 11.33 2.48
N GLY A 75 20.95 12.06 2.84
CA GLY A 75 21.04 12.94 4.01
C GLY A 75 20.74 14.39 3.61
N ASN A 76 20.22 15.19 4.54
CA ASN A 76 19.61 16.49 4.29
C ASN A 76 20.62 17.49 3.66
N PRO A 77 20.31 18.18 2.55
CA PRO A 77 21.21 19.17 1.93
C PRO A 77 21.38 20.47 2.75
N LYS A 78 21.00 20.48 4.04
CA LYS A 78 21.02 21.66 4.92
C LYS A 78 22.20 21.68 5.90
N ASP A 79 23.10 20.71 5.82
CA ASP A 79 24.20 20.55 6.77
C ASP A 79 25.52 21.17 6.26
N GLY A 80 25.46 21.91 5.14
CA GLY A 80 26.62 22.46 4.41
C GLY A 80 26.69 23.99 4.32
N GLU A 81 25.85 24.71 5.07
CA GLU A 81 25.97 26.16 5.24
C GLU A 81 26.01 26.48 6.75
N SER A 82 27.21 26.60 7.30
CA SER A 82 27.51 27.20 8.60
C SER A 82 28.89 27.83 8.53
#